data_AF-A0A3D0NHB9-F1
#
_entry.id   AF-A0A3D0NHB9-F1
#
_cell.length_a   1.000
_cell.length_b   1.000
_cell.length_c   1.000
_cell.angle_alpha   90.00
_cell.angle_beta   90.00
_cell.angle_gamma   90.00
#
_symmetry.space_group_name_H-M   'P 1'
#
loop_
_entity.id
_entity.type
_entity.pdbx_description
1 polymer ?
#
loop_
_entity_poly.entity_id
_entity_poly.type
_entity_poly.pdbx_seq_one_letter_code
_entity_poly.pdbx_strand_id
1 'polypeptide(L)' 'MRAVEAPSTRALRGWQRRALVRYLSAQPQDFLLVATPGAGKTAFALRIAGELLADGTVERITVVVPTEHLKSQWAAAGSV' A
#
# COMPACT_ATOMS: atom_id res chain seq x y z
N MET A 1 -24.65 -3.58 3.44
CA MET A 1 -23.19 -3.57 3.69
C MET A 1 -22.53 -3.37 2.34
N ARG A 2 -22.06 -2.14 2.03
CA ARG A 2 -21.42 -1.87 0.74
C ARG A 2 -20.03 -2.53 0.77
N ALA A 3 -19.77 -3.43 -0.17
CA ALA A 3 -18.42 -3.88 -0.43
C ALA A 3 -17.58 -2.63 -0.73
N VAL A 4 -16.55 -2.38 0.09
CA VAL A 4 -15.48 -1.46 -0.29
C VAL A 4 -14.86 -2.09 -1.53
N GLU A 5 -15.09 -1.51 -2.71
CA GLU A 5 -14.37 -1.89 -3.91
C GLU A 5 -12.88 -1.77 -3.61
N ALA A 6 -12.14 -2.86 -3.83
CA ALA A 6 -10.70 -2.84 -3.73
C ALA A 6 -10.17 -1.85 -4.78
N PRO A 7 -9.16 -1.03 -4.47
CA PRO A 7 -8.69 0.00 -5.39
C PRO A 7 -8.31 -0.59 -6.73
N SER A 8 -8.74 0.06 -7.82
CA SER A 8 -8.44 -0.37 -9.18
C SER A 8 -6.97 -0.77 -9.33
N THR A 9 -6.73 -2.07 -9.51
CA THR A 9 -5.38 -2.64 -9.49
C THR A 9 -4.67 -2.32 -10.80
N ARG A 10 -4.11 -1.12 -10.91
CA ARG A 10 -3.08 -0.85 -11.91
C ARG A 10 -2.04 -1.97 -11.78
N ALA A 11 -1.85 -2.75 -12.84
CA ALA A 11 -1.07 -3.97 -12.79
C ALA A 11 0.29 -3.73 -12.11
N LEU A 12 0.57 -4.49 -11.04
CA LEU A 12 1.81 -4.33 -10.28
C LEU A 12 3.01 -4.54 -11.21
N ARG A 13 4.00 -3.65 -11.09
CA ARG A 13 5.30 -3.81 -11.74
C ARG A 13 5.96 -5.10 -11.24
N GLY A 14 6.84 -5.71 -12.04
CA GLY A 14 7.45 -6.99 -11.70
C GLY A 14 8.13 -7.02 -10.32
N TRP A 15 8.82 -5.94 -9.94
CA TRP A 15 9.44 -5.84 -8.62
C TRP A 15 8.41 -5.73 -7.49
N GLN A 16 7.31 -5.00 -7.70
CA GLN A 16 6.22 -4.85 -6.72
C GLN A 16 5.53 -6.19 -6.48
N ARG A 17 5.27 -6.98 -7.52
CA ARG A 17 4.70 -8.32 -7.37
C ARG A 17 5.60 -9.23 -6.53
N ARG A 18 6.90 -9.27 -6.82
CA ARG A 18 7.87 -10.06 -6.03
C ARG A 18 7.96 -9.59 -4.58
N ALA A 19 7.97 -8.27 -4.37
CA ALA A 19 8.00 -7.69 -3.03
C ALA A 19 6.71 -7.99 -2.24
N LEU A 20 5.54 -8.02 -2.91
CA LEU A 20 4.26 -8.35 -2.29
C LEU A 20 4.26 -9.80 -1.79
N VAL A 21 4.67 -10.75 -2.63
CA VAL A 21 4.80 -12.16 -2.22
C VAL A 21 5.72 -12.28 -1.01
N ARG A 22 6.89 -11.63 -1.05
CA ARG A 22 7.82 -11.66 0.08
C ARG A 22 7.19 -11.10 1.37
N TYR A 23 6.48 -9.98 1.29
CA TYR A 23 5.86 -9.35 2.45
C TYR A 23 4.76 -10.24 3.05
N LEU A 24 3.82 -10.70 2.22
CA LEU A 24 2.69 -11.51 2.68
C LEU A 24 3.11 -12.91 3.17
N SER A 25 4.16 -13.50 2.60
CA SER A 25 4.67 -14.78 3.09
C SER A 25 5.44 -14.65 4.40
N ALA A 26 6.20 -13.57 4.58
CA ALA A 26 7.00 -13.36 5.79
C ALA A 26 6.21 -12.77 6.96
N GLN A 27 5.10 -12.08 6.69
CA GLN A 27 4.26 -11.37 7.67
C GLN A 27 5.08 -10.62 8.72
N PRO A 28 6.04 -9.76 8.32
CA PRO A 28 6.92 -9.10 9.27
C PRO A 28 6.16 -8.01 10.04
N GLN A 29 6.49 -7.85 11.33
CA GLN A 29 6.02 -6.71 12.12
C GLN A 29 6.54 -5.38 11.54
N ASP A 30 7.82 -5.34 11.19
CA ASP A 30 8.49 -4.17 10.62
C ASP A 30 9.02 -4.45 9.21
N PHE A 31 8.78 -3.53 8.26
CA PHE A 31 9.21 -3.70 6.88
C PHE A 31 9.71 -2.37 6.27
N LEU A 32 10.95 -2.37 5.78
CA LEU A 32 11.54 -1.21 5.10
C LEU A 32 11.49 -1.38 3.57
N LEU A 33 10.77 -0.49 2.91
CA LEU A 33 10.72 -0.41 1.44
C LEU A 33 11.68 0.67 0.92
N VAL A 34 12.73 0.24 0.21
CA VAL A 34 13.63 1.15 -0.53
C VAL A 34 13.49 0.90 -2.02
N ALA A 35 13.23 1.97 -2.77
CA ALA A 35 13.22 1.95 -4.23
C ALA A 35 13.55 3.35 -4.77
N THR A 36 13.94 3.41 -6.05
CA THR A 36 14.27 4.67 -6.71
C THR A 36 13.11 5.69 -6.66
N PRO A 37 13.39 7.00 -6.69
CA PRO A 37 12.34 8.02 -6.84
C PRO A 37 11.46 7.71 -8.06
N GLY A 38 10.13 7.86 -7.92
CA GLY A 38 9.18 7.55 -9.00
C GLY A 38 8.90 6.06 -9.25
N ALA A 39 9.55 5.13 -8.54
CA ALA A 39 9.36 3.68 -8.76
C ALA A 39 7.95 3.14 -8.43
N GLY A 40 7.10 3.94 -7.78
CA GLY A 40 5.77 3.53 -7.33
C GLY A 40 5.71 2.97 -5.91
N LYS A 41 6.53 3.52 -4.99
CA LYS A 41 6.56 3.11 -3.58
C LYS A 41 5.20 3.30 -2.88
N THR A 42 4.55 4.44 -3.10
CA THR A 42 3.23 4.75 -2.52
C THR A 42 2.16 3.74 -2.98
N ALA A 43 2.10 3.46 -4.28
CA ALA A 43 1.15 2.48 -4.81
C ALA A 43 1.39 1.07 -4.24
N PHE A 44 2.65 0.68 -4.05
CA PHE A 44 2.98 -0.60 -3.42
C PHE A 44 2.60 -0.64 -1.93
N ALA A 45 2.87 0.44 -1.17
CA ALA A 45 2.49 0.54 0.23
C ALA A 45 0.96 0.48 0.41
N LEU A 46 0.20 1.18 -0.44
CA LEU A 46 -1.27 1.13 -0.43
C LEU A 46 -1.80 -0.26 -0.83
N ARG A 47 -1.11 -0.97 -1.72
CA ARG A 47 -1.46 -2.36 -2.02
C ARG A 47 -1.34 -3.25 -0.78
N ILE A 48 -0.23 -3.16 -0.04
CA ILE A 48 -0.05 -3.89 1.22
C ILE A 48 -1.15 -3.52 2.22
N ALA A 49 -1.40 -2.23 2.42
CA ALA A 49 -2.44 -1.77 3.35
C ALA A 49 -3.81 -2.34 2.99
N GLY A 50 -4.14 -2.40 1.69
CA GLY A 50 -5.38 -3.01 1.21
C GLY A 50 -5.47 -4.52 1.50
N GLU A 51 -4.38 -5.28 1.35
CA GLU A 51 -4.37 -6.71 1.70
C GLU A 51 -4.61 -6.92 3.20
N LEU A 52 -3.89 -6.18 4.06
CA LEU A 52 -3.99 -6.30 5.51
C LEU A 52 -5.37 -5.91 6.05
N LEU A 53 -6.05 -4.97 5.39
CA LEU A 53 -7.43 -4.62 5.71
C LEU A 53 -8.40 -5.70 5.20
N ALA A 54 -8.17 -6.24 4.00
CA ALA A 54 -9.05 -7.22 3.38
C ALA A 54 -9.02 -8.58 4.08
N ASP A 55 -7.86 -9.01 4.57
CA ASP A 55 -7.70 -10.25 5.34
C ASP A 55 -7.98 -10.10 6.84
N GLY A 56 -8.21 -8.87 7.31
CA GLY A 56 -8.51 -8.56 8.70
C GLY A 56 -7.29 -8.57 9.63
N THR A 57 -6.07 -8.60 9.10
CA THR A 57 -4.84 -8.50 9.89
C THR A 57 -4.77 -7.16 10.65
N VAL A 58 -5.31 -6.09 10.05
CA VAL A 58 -5.42 -4.77 10.70
C VAL A 58 -6.80 -4.18 10.47
N GLU A 59 -7.26 -3.38 11.43
CA GLU A 59 -8.53 -2.65 11.32
C GLU A 59 -8.33 -1.20 10.86
N ARG A 60 -7.13 -0.65 11.02
CA ARG A 60 -6.83 0.77 10.80
C ARG A 60 -5.43 0.94 10.24
N ILE A 61 -5.29 1.95 9.39
CA ILE A 61 -4.01 2.35 8.79
C ILE A 61 -3.74 3.82 9.13
N THR A 62 -2.54 4.11 9.59
CA THR A 62 -2.05 5.48 9.82
C THR A 62 -0.89 5.76 8.87
N VAL A 63 -1.00 6.84 8.10
CA VAL A 63 0.07 7.30 7.20
C VAL A 63 0.65 8.59 7.75
N VAL A 64 1.96 8.61 7.98
CA VAL A 64 2.70 9.80 8.44
C VAL A 64 3.59 10.31 7.31
N VAL A 65 3.46 11.59 6.98
CA VAL A 65 4.22 12.25 5.91
C VAL A 65 4.67 13.64 6.38
N PRO A 66 5.79 14.17 5.86
CA PRO A 66 6.41 15.38 6.39
C PRO A 66 5.70 16.68 5.98
N THR A 67 4.78 16.66 5.00
CA THR A 67 4.15 17.88 4.49
C THR A 67 2.67 17.68 4.18
N GLU A 68 1.88 18.77 4.23
CA GLU A 68 0.46 18.78 3.84
C GLU A 68 0.26 18.33 2.39
N HIS A 69 1.13 18.77 1.48
CA HIS A 69 1.04 18.38 0.08
C HIS A 69 1.13 16.85 -0.09
N LEU A 70 2.01 16.19 0.66
CA LEU A 70 2.12 14.73 0.63
C LEU A 70 0.88 14.05 1.24
N LYS A 71 0.21 14.64 2.25
CA LYS A 71 -1.04 14.09 2.79
C LYS A 71 -2.10 14.03 1.70
N SER A 72 -2.29 15.12 0.96
CA SER A 72 -3.24 15.17 -0.15
C SER A 72 -2.90 14.17 -1.26
N GLN A 73 -1.61 14.02 -1.61
CA GLN A 73 -1.17 13.02 -2.59
C GLN A 73 -1.46 11.58 -2.15
N TRP A 74 -1.22 11.24 -0.89
CA TRP A 74 -1.50 9.91 -0.36
C TRP A 74 -3.00 9.64 -0.29
N ALA A 75 -3.80 10.61 0.15
CA ALA A 75 -5.25 10.49 0.17
C ALA A 75 -5.83 10.24 -1.23
N ALA A 76 -5.40 11.03 -2.22
CA ALA A 76 -5.83 10.86 -3.60
C ALA A 76 -5.38 9.52 -4.22
N ALA A 77 -4.19 9.03 -3.85
CA ALA A 77 -3.70 7.74 -4.34
C ALA A 77 -4.48 6.54 -3.76
N GLY A 78 -5.09 6.70 -2.59
CA GLY A 78 -5.90 5.67 -1.92
C GLY A 78 -7.41 5.78 -2.16
N SER A 79 -7.89 6.82 -2.85
CA SER A 79 -9.32 7.10 -3.04
C SER A 79 -9.90 6.47 -4.32
N VAL A 80 -9.42 5.30 -4.72
CA VAL A 80 -9.85 4.59 -5.93
C VAL A 80 -10.37 3.20 -5.56
#